data_AF-A0A9D1DKA8-F1
#
_entry.id   AF-A0A9D1DKA8-F1
#
_cell.length_a   1.000
_cell.length_b   1.000
_cell.length_c   1.000
_cell.angle_alpha   90.00
_cell.angle_beta   90.00
_cell.angle_gamma   90.00
#
_symmetry.space_group_name_H-M   'P 1'
#
loop_
_entity.id
_entity.type
_entity.pdbx_description
1 polymer ?
#
loop_
_entity_poly.entity_id
_entity_poly.type
_entity_poly.pdbx_seq_one_letter_code
_entity_poly.pdbx_strand_id
1 'polypeptide(L)' 'MKFWKEHMALRSLLILIFVVAGLALVFVGWSMTGKMSGLILMIVGVILLLTALLLYNKPFEDPKV' A
#
# COMPACT_ATOMS: atom_id res chain seq x y z
N MET A 1 1.12 -16.59 9.70
CA MET A 1 -0.11 -16.32 10.52
C MET A 1 -1.34 -16.83 9.79
N LYS A 2 -2.27 -17.51 10.48
CA LYS A 2 -3.47 -18.11 9.85
C LYS A 2 -4.51 -17.07 9.41
N PHE A 3 -4.62 -15.97 10.15
CA PHE A 3 -5.59 -14.88 9.92
C PHE A 3 -5.63 -14.39 8.46
N TRP A 4 -4.49 -13.99 7.88
CA TRP A 4 -4.46 -13.43 6.51
C TRP A 4 -4.73 -14.46 5.40
N LYS A 5 -4.58 -15.76 5.70
CA LYS A 5 -4.98 -16.86 4.80
C LYS A 5 -6.50 -17.06 4.85
N GLU A 6 -7.09 -16.99 6.03
CA GLU A 6 -8.53 -17.23 6.26
C GLU A 6 -9.40 -16.02 5.86
N HIS A 7 -8.90 -14.79 5.97
CA HIS A 7 -9.64 -13.56 5.66
C HIS A 7 -9.27 -12.96 4.29
N MET A 8 -9.41 -13.74 3.22
CA MET A 8 -9.06 -13.30 1.85
C MET A 8 -9.84 -12.06 1.40
N ALA A 9 -11.14 -11.98 1.69
CA ALA A 9 -11.99 -10.85 1.29
C ALA A 9 -11.56 -9.54 1.96
N LEU A 10 -11.32 -9.55 3.27
CA LEU A 10 -10.81 -8.37 4.00
C LEU A 10 -9.43 -7.95 3.48
N ARG A 11 -8.52 -8.92 3.29
CA ARG A 11 -7.17 -8.67 2.79
C ARG A 11 -7.18 -8.01 1.41
N SER A 12 -7.96 -8.56 0.48
CA SER A 12 -8.09 -8.01 -0.88
C SER A 12 -8.73 -6.62 -0.89
N LEU A 13 -9.73 -6.38 -0.05
CA LEU A 13 -10.33 -5.05 0.13
C LEU A 13 -9.31 -4.02 0.64
N LEU A 14 -8.54 -4.37 1.67
CA LEU A 14 -7.49 -3.49 2.21
C LEU A 14 -6.39 -3.21 1.17
N ILE A 15 -5.95 -4.22 0.41
CA ILE A 15 -5.00 -4.04 -0.71
C ILE A 15 -5.56 -3.05 -1.72
N LEU A 16 -6.82 -3.22 -2.14
CA LEU A 16 -7.47 -2.32 -3.11
C LEU A 16 -7.50 -0.88 -2.60
N ILE A 17 -7.91 -0.67 -1.34
CA ILE A 17 -7.96 0.66 -0.73
C ILE A 17 -6.57 1.30 -0.72
N PHE A 18 -5.54 0.58 -0.27
CA PHE A 18 -4.18 1.11 -0.23
C PHE A 18 -3.61 1.39 -1.62
N VAL A 19 -3.90 0.56 -2.62
CA VAL A 19 -3.45 0.79 -4.01
C VAL A 19 -4.11 2.02 -4.60
N VAL A 20 -5.44 2.13 -4.51
CA VAL A 20 -6.17 3.27 -5.06
C VAL A 20 -5.76 4.57 -4.38
N ALA A 21 -5.69 4.58 -3.05
CA ALA A 21 -5.22 5.75 -2.30
C ALA A 21 -3.76 6.09 -2.61
N GLY A 22 -2.87 5.08 -2.65
CA GLY A 22 -1.45 5.26 -2.94
C GLY A 22 -1.22 5.86 -4.33
N LEU A 23 -1.86 5.31 -5.36
CA LEU A 23 -1.79 5.85 -6.73
C LEU A 23 -2.36 7.26 -6.81
N ALA A 24 -3.50 7.53 -6.18
CA ALA A 24 -4.09 8.87 -6.15
C ALA A 24 -3.11 9.90 -5.55
N LEU A 25 -2.48 9.57 -4.42
CA LEU A 25 -1.48 10.45 -3.79
C LEU A 25 -0.24 10.66 -4.67
N VAL A 26 0.24 9.62 -5.35
CA VAL A 26 1.37 9.73 -6.29
C VAL A 26 1.01 10.65 -7.46
N PHE A 27 -0.17 10.48 -8.08
CA PHE A 27 -0.60 11.33 -9.19
C PHE A 27 -0.83 12.78 -8.76
N VAL A 28 -1.47 13.00 -7.60
CA VAL A 28 -1.66 14.35 -7.05
C VAL A 28 -0.31 14.99 -6.72
N GLY A 29 0.58 14.27 -6.05
CA GLY A 29 1.92 14.78 -5.72
C GLY A 29 2.75 15.10 -6.97
N TRP A 30 2.64 14.28 -8.02
CA TRP A 30 3.30 14.54 -9.31
C TRP A 30 2.78 15.81 -10.00
N SER A 31 1.46 16.09 -9.92
CA SER A 31 0.89 17.34 -10.43
C SER A 31 1.45 18.60 -9.74
N MET A 32 2.09 18.44 -8.59
CA MET A 32 2.73 19.50 -7.80
C MET A 32 4.26 19.56 -8.01
N THR A 33 4.74 19.17 -9.20
CA THR A 33 6.18 19.14 -9.54
C THR A 33 6.88 20.46 -9.18
N GLY A 34 8.07 20.34 -8.56
CA GLY A 34 8.86 21.48 -8.08
C GLY A 34 8.49 21.95 -6.66
N LYS A 35 7.47 21.38 -6.02
CA LYS A 35 7.10 21.67 -4.63
C LYS A 35 7.48 20.52 -3.70
N MET A 36 8.07 20.85 -2.54
CA MET A 36 8.39 19.86 -1.49
C MET A 36 7.15 19.11 -1.01
N SER A 37 6.00 19.78 -0.92
CA SER A 37 4.72 19.14 -0.56
C SER A 37 4.30 18.07 -1.56
N GLY A 38 4.54 18.28 -2.86
CA GLY A 38 4.29 17.27 -3.90
C GLY A 38 5.14 16.02 -3.67
N LEU A 39 6.44 16.20 -3.41
CA LEU A 39 7.35 15.10 -3.08
C LEU A 39 6.90 14.33 -1.84
N ILE A 40 6.52 15.01 -0.76
CA ILE A 40 6.03 14.38 0.47
C ILE A 40 4.77 13.55 0.18
N LEU A 41 3.81 14.07 -0.60
CA LEU A 41 2.62 13.32 -1.00
C LEU A 41 2.96 12.06 -1.79
N MET A 42 3.91 12.15 -2.73
CA MET A 42 4.37 10.98 -3.49
C MET A 42 4.98 9.93 -2.57
N ILE A 43 5.80 10.33 -1.60
CA ILE A 43 6.40 9.42 -0.62
C ILE A 43 5.32 8.72 0.21
N VAL A 44 4.32 9.47 0.70
CA VAL A 44 3.19 8.86 1.43
C VAL A 44 2.44 7.87 0.53
N GLY A 45 2.20 8.22 -0.73
CA GLY A 45 1.58 7.33 -1.70
C GLY A 45 2.37 6.03 -1.91
N VAL A 46 3.70 6.12 -2.03
CA VAL A 46 4.59 4.96 -2.14
C VAL A 46 4.54 4.09 -0.86
N ILE A 47 4.51 4.70 0.33
CA ILE A 47 4.37 3.95 1.59
C ILE A 47 3.05 3.14 1.60
N LEU A 48 1.95 3.71 1.11
CA LEU A 48 0.68 2.97 0.99
C LEU A 48 0.79 1.82 -0.01
N LEU A 49 1.43 2.02 -1.15
CA LEU A 49 1.66 0.96 -2.15
C LEU A 49 2.53 -0.18 -1.59
N LEU A 50 3.59 0.16 -0.86
CA LEU A 50 4.42 -0.82 -0.17
C LEU A 50 3.63 -1.55 0.92
N THR A 51 2.75 -0.86 1.65
CA THR A 51 1.87 -1.48 2.65
C THR A 51 0.90 -2.48 2.00
N ALA A 52 0.34 -2.16 0.83
CA ALA A 52 -0.47 -3.08 0.06
C ALA A 52 0.33 -4.34 -0.34
N LEU A 53 1.58 -4.16 -0.79
CA LEU A 53 2.46 -5.27 -1.14
C LEU A 53 2.83 -6.14 0.07
N LEU A 54 3.12 -5.52 1.22
CA LEU A 54 3.35 -6.24 2.47
C LEU A 54 2.13 -7.08 2.85
N LEU A 55 0.94 -6.50 2.74
CA LEU A 55 -0.31 -7.19 3.04
C LEU A 55 -0.61 -8.33 2.05
N TYR A 56 -0.26 -8.15 0.78
CA TYR A 56 -0.30 -9.22 -0.22
C TYR A 56 0.64 -10.38 0.16
N ASN A 57 1.85 -10.08 0.64
CA ASN A 57 2.87 -11.07 0.99
C ASN A 57 2.60 -11.80 2.31
N LYS A 58 1.84 -11.21 3.24
CA LYS A 58 1.59 -11.75 4.59
C LYS A 58 1.14 -13.23 4.66
N PRO A 59 0.28 -13.76 3.77
CA PRO A 59 -0.10 -15.18 3.78
C PRO A 59 1.04 -16.12 3.37
N PHE A 60 2.06 -15.62 2.69
CA PHE A 60 3.18 -16.41 2.17
C PHE A 60 4.43 -16.35 3.07
N GLU A 61 4.38 -15.60 4.17
CA GLU A 61 5.45 -15.61 5.17
C GLU A 61 5.53 -16.99 5.82
N ASP A 62 6.68 -17.65 5.66
CA ASP A 62 7.00 -18.88 6.37
C ASP A 62 6.96 -18.66 7.89
N PRO A 63 6.71 -19.72 8.68
CA PRO A 63 6.90 -19.65 10.11
C PRO A 63 8.31 -19.15 10.40
N LYS A 64 8.43 -18.05 11.16
CA LYS A 64 9.73 -17.63 11.67
C LYS A 64 10.22 -18.74 12.60
N VAL A 65 11.30 -19.41 12.19
CA VAL A 65 12.04 -20.38 13.01
C VAL A 65 12.63 -19.72 14.25
#